data_AF-A0A7K2KZF0-F1
#
_entry.id   AF-A0A7K2KZF0-F1
#
_cell.length_a   1.000
_cell.length_b   1.000
_cell.length_c   1.000
_cell.angle_alpha   90.00
_cell.angle_beta   90.00
_cell.angle_gamma   90.00
#
_symmetry.space_group_name_H-M   'P 1'
#
loop_
_entity.id
_entity.type
_entity.pdbx_description
1 polymer ?
#
loop_
_entity_poly.entity_id
_entity_poly.type
_entity_poly.pdbx_seq_one_letter_code
_entity_poly.pdbx_strand_id
1 'polypeptide(L)'
;LEPAVIPDRARADRGPTTRLAAERARHTRIAVVGAVTERWAPEQAGPVHENWRLAPPIGPATDLWALGALLYRAVQGHAPYPEDSAAELVQLVCAEPPAFAEECGPLRPVVESLLRQDPGERPDFEELRGWLRSLVRSAPEPEAGVGVVPLPSFDE
;
A
#
# COMPACT_ATOMS: atom_id res chain seq x y z
N LEU A 1 0.48 4.45 50.38
CA LEU A 1 0.03 4.00 49.04
C LEU A 1 0.49 5.06 48.05
N GLU A 2 1.72 4.92 47.55
CA GLU A 2 2.23 5.81 46.50
C GLU A 2 1.66 5.36 45.15
N PRO A 3 1.17 6.27 44.29
CA PRO A 3 0.70 5.90 42.98
C PRO A 3 1.88 5.50 42.11
N ALA A 4 1.87 4.27 41.62
CA ALA A 4 2.81 3.78 40.63
C ALA A 4 2.71 4.65 39.36
N VAL A 5 3.76 5.40 39.07
CA VAL A 5 3.94 6.09 37.79
C VAL A 5 4.04 5.01 36.72
N ILE A 6 2.95 4.80 35.98
CA ILE A 6 2.96 3.95 34.79
C ILE A 6 3.83 4.67 33.76
N PRO A 7 4.94 4.07 33.29
CA PRO A 7 5.79 4.72 32.30
C PRO A 7 5.00 4.92 31.01
N ASP A 8 4.99 6.16 30.54
CA ASP A 8 4.40 6.58 29.28
C ASP A 8 4.95 5.73 28.12
N ARG A 9 4.10 4.85 27.58
CA ARG A 9 4.41 3.98 26.43
C ARG A 9 4.67 4.77 25.14
N ALA A 10 4.45 6.08 25.11
CA ALA A 10 4.70 6.93 23.94
C ALA A 10 6.19 7.13 23.57
N ARG A 11 7.14 6.65 24.38
CA ARG A 11 8.59 6.77 24.07
C ARG A 11 9.18 5.62 23.23
N ALA A 12 8.42 4.58 22.90
CA ALA A 12 8.95 3.38 22.25
C ALA A 12 9.02 3.42 20.71
N ASP A 13 8.25 4.29 20.04
CA ASP A 13 8.17 4.37 18.57
C ASP A 13 8.95 5.57 17.98
N ARG A 14 10.13 5.87 18.53
CA ARG A 14 11.02 6.81 17.84
C ARG A 14 11.67 6.08 16.68
N GLY A 15 11.17 6.37 15.48
CA GLY A 15 11.81 5.99 14.22
C GLY A 15 13.30 6.38 14.19
N PRO A 16 14.04 5.91 13.18
CA PRO A 16 15.49 6.09 13.10
C PRO A 16 15.88 7.57 13.29
N THR A 17 16.72 7.84 14.29
CA THR A 17 17.15 9.19 14.67
C THR A 17 18.33 9.72 13.85
N THR A 18 18.91 8.88 12.99
CA THR A 18 20.04 9.21 12.12
C THR A 18 19.81 8.71 10.69
N ARG A 19 20.43 9.36 9.70
CA ARG A 19 20.37 8.93 8.29
C ARG A 19 20.86 7.49 8.10
N LEU A 20 21.96 7.11 8.75
CA LEU A 20 22.50 5.75 8.65
C LEU A 20 21.55 4.71 9.26
N ALA A 21 20.91 5.03 10.38
CA ALA A 21 19.89 4.15 10.97
C ALA A 21 18.67 4.01 10.06
N ALA A 22 18.25 5.10 9.39
CA ALA A 22 17.15 5.08 8.44
C ALA A 22 17.50 4.23 7.21
N GLU A 23 18.70 4.37 6.67
CA GLU A 23 19.16 3.59 5.53
C GLU A 23 19.26 2.09 5.88
N ARG A 24 19.78 1.76 7.06
CA ARG A 24 19.84 0.37 7.53
C ARG A 24 18.45 -0.21 7.75
N ALA A 25 17.53 0.54 8.35
CA ALA A 25 16.15 0.09 8.54
C ALA A 25 15.47 -0.18 7.19
N ARG A 26 15.69 0.70 6.20
CA ARG A 26 15.21 0.53 4.83
C ARG A 26 15.80 -0.73 4.18
N HIS A 27 17.12 -0.90 4.19
CA HIS A 27 17.76 -2.10 3.64
C HIS A 27 17.27 -3.39 4.29
N THR A 28 17.14 -3.42 5.62
CA THR A 28 16.57 -4.58 6.33
C THR A 28 15.14 -4.84 5.89
N ARG A 29 14.32 -3.79 5.74
CA ARG A 29 12.94 -3.94 5.26
C ARG A 29 12.90 -4.49 3.83
N ILE A 30 13.75 -4.02 2.93
CA ILE A 30 13.89 -4.55 1.56
C ILE A 30 14.19 -6.05 1.61
N ALA A 31 15.14 -6.47 2.44
CA ALA A 31 15.52 -7.87 2.58
C ALA A 31 14.42 -8.75 3.22
N VAL A 32 13.66 -8.22 4.18
CA VAL A 32 12.65 -8.99 4.93
C VAL A 32 11.30 -9.05 4.20
N VAL A 33 10.87 -7.94 3.60
CA VAL A 33 9.55 -7.82 2.94
C VAL A 33 9.60 -8.36 1.52
N GLY A 34 10.73 -8.22 0.82
CA GLY A 34 10.85 -8.64 -0.57
C GLY A 34 10.11 -7.72 -1.55
N ALA A 35 9.94 -8.20 -2.77
CA ALA A 35 9.39 -7.46 -3.90
C ALA A 35 7.86 -7.59 -3.95
N VAL A 36 7.16 -6.93 -3.02
CA VAL A 36 5.69 -6.95 -2.96
C VAL A 36 5.17 -5.53 -2.99
N THR A 37 4.55 -5.12 -4.08
CA THR A 37 4.14 -3.75 -4.37
C THR A 37 3.22 -3.18 -3.28
N GLU A 38 2.32 -4.02 -2.74
CA GLU A 38 1.42 -3.68 -1.65
C GLU A 38 2.16 -3.28 -0.37
N ARG A 39 3.45 -3.59 -0.26
CA ARG A 39 4.30 -3.31 0.92
C ARG A 39 5.26 -2.14 0.71
N TRP A 40 5.22 -1.52 -0.47
CA TRP A 40 6.09 -0.44 -0.89
C TRP A 40 5.28 0.70 -1.50
N ALA A 41 4.65 1.52 -0.66
CA ALA A 41 4.20 2.84 -1.10
C ALA A 41 5.43 3.74 -1.36
N PRO A 42 5.37 4.72 -2.29
CA PRO A 42 6.50 5.62 -2.59
C PRO A 42 7.10 6.30 -1.36
N GLU A 43 6.26 6.73 -0.41
CA GLU A 43 6.70 7.32 0.85
C GLU A 43 7.41 6.32 1.80
N GLN A 44 7.21 5.01 1.62
CA GLN A 44 7.94 3.94 2.32
C GLN A 44 9.20 3.49 1.58
N ALA A 45 9.21 3.61 0.26
CA ALA A 45 10.28 3.14 -0.64
C ALA A 45 11.41 4.18 -0.78
N GLY A 46 11.04 5.46 -0.79
CA GLY A 46 11.93 6.58 -1.08
C GLY A 46 12.98 6.85 0.00
N PRO A 47 14.15 7.39 -0.38
CA PRO A 47 15.16 7.82 0.57
C PRO A 47 14.70 9.07 1.33
N VAL A 48 15.26 9.29 2.52
CA VAL A 48 15.18 10.59 3.20
C VAL A 48 15.90 11.62 2.31
N HIS A 49 15.15 12.54 1.71
CA HIS A 49 15.64 13.56 0.77
C HIS A 49 16.86 14.32 1.31
N GLU A 50 17.74 14.79 0.42
CA GLU A 50 18.98 15.52 0.73
C GLU A 50 18.78 16.76 1.63
N ASN A 51 17.57 17.32 1.67
CA ASN A 51 17.23 18.54 2.42
C ASN A 51 16.68 18.30 3.84
N TRP A 52 16.93 17.13 4.45
CA TRP A 52 16.39 16.75 5.77
C TRP A 52 14.86 16.79 5.89
N ARG A 53 14.14 16.85 4.76
CA ARG A 53 12.70 16.60 4.75
C ARG A 53 12.52 15.11 4.94
N LEU A 54 12.09 14.73 6.13
CA LEU A 54 11.50 13.41 6.38
C LEU A 54 10.54 13.10 5.22
N ALA A 55 10.56 11.87 4.73
CA ALA A 55 9.46 11.39 3.91
C ALA A 55 8.13 11.80 4.58
N PRO A 56 7.06 12.11 3.81
CA PRO A 56 5.74 12.33 4.39
C PRO A 56 5.51 11.29 5.49
N PRO A 57 4.98 11.68 6.66
CA PRO A 57 4.82 10.74 7.76
C PRO A 57 4.07 9.52 7.24
N ILE A 58 4.67 8.34 7.42
CA ILE A 58 4.01 7.08 7.09
C ILE A 58 2.68 7.09 7.84
N GLY A 59 1.60 6.96 7.09
CA GLY A 59 0.26 7.21 7.59
C GLY A 59 -0.77 6.48 6.76
N PRO A 60 -2.05 6.76 6.95
CA PRO A 60 -3.11 5.93 6.38
C PRO A 60 -3.15 5.92 4.84
N ALA A 61 -2.56 6.94 4.19
CA ALA A 61 -2.36 6.97 2.75
C ALA A 61 -1.55 5.76 2.22
N THR A 62 -0.67 5.19 3.04
CA THR A 62 0.09 3.98 2.72
C THR A 62 -0.81 2.75 2.63
N ASP A 63 -1.81 2.61 3.50
CA ASP A 63 -2.78 1.52 3.42
C ASP A 63 -3.66 1.64 2.18
N LEU A 64 -3.97 2.87 1.76
CA LEU A 64 -4.70 3.15 0.52
C LEU A 64 -3.90 2.73 -0.72
N TRP A 65 -2.59 2.97 -0.75
CA TRP A 65 -1.71 2.43 -1.79
C TRP A 65 -1.74 0.90 -1.82
N ALA A 66 -1.58 0.26 -0.65
CA ALA A 66 -1.60 -1.20 -0.53
C ALA A 66 -2.91 -1.80 -1.05
N LEU A 67 -4.05 -1.17 -0.74
CA LEU A 67 -5.35 -1.54 -1.26
C LEU A 67 -5.43 -1.36 -2.78
N GLY A 68 -4.93 -0.24 -3.33
CA GLY A 68 -4.90 0.00 -4.77
C GLY A 68 -4.12 -1.08 -5.52
N ALA A 69 -2.93 -1.44 -5.02
CA ALA A 69 -2.09 -2.49 -5.60
C ALA A 69 -2.75 -3.87 -5.50
N LEU A 70 -3.42 -4.17 -4.38
CA LEU A 70 -4.17 -5.42 -4.21
C LEU A 70 -5.35 -5.50 -5.17
N LEU A 71 -6.13 -4.43 -5.32
CA LEU A 71 -7.27 -4.38 -6.25
C LEU A 71 -6.80 -4.51 -7.70
N TYR A 72 -5.72 -3.81 -8.07
CA TYR A 72 -5.08 -3.97 -9.37
C TYR A 72 -4.76 -5.43 -9.62
N ARG A 73 -4.03 -6.08 -8.70
CA ARG A 73 -3.62 -7.48 -8.85
C ARG A 73 -4.80 -8.43 -8.91
N ALA A 74 -5.81 -8.22 -8.07
CA ALA A 74 -7.00 -9.07 -8.02
C ALA A 74 -7.75 -9.09 -9.35
N VAL A 75 -7.75 -7.97 -10.10
CA VAL A 75 -8.46 -7.87 -11.37
C VAL A 75 -7.55 -8.19 -12.57
N GLN A 76 -6.31 -7.71 -12.59
CA GLN A 76 -5.38 -7.92 -13.72
C GLN A 76 -4.63 -9.25 -13.68
N GLY A 77 -4.52 -9.89 -12.51
CA GLY A 77 -3.76 -11.11 -12.32
C GLY A 77 -2.25 -10.90 -12.13
N HIS A 78 -1.74 -9.67 -12.20
CA HIS A 78 -0.34 -9.33 -11.93
C HIS A 78 -0.21 -8.01 -11.16
N ALA A 79 0.96 -7.72 -10.61
CA ALA A 79 1.24 -6.47 -9.90
C ALA A 79 1.37 -5.29 -10.87
N PRO A 80 1.16 -4.03 -10.41
CA PRO A 80 1.35 -2.85 -11.26
C PRO A 80 2.81 -2.49 -11.54
N TYR A 81 3.76 -3.17 -10.87
CA TYR A 81 5.21 -3.07 -11.08
C TYR A 81 5.81 -4.48 -11.15
N PRO A 82 6.96 -4.67 -11.81
CA PRO A 82 7.68 -5.94 -11.77
C PRO A 82 8.19 -6.26 -10.35
N GLU A 83 8.07 -7.52 -9.96
CA GLU A 83 8.35 -8.03 -8.62
C GLU A 83 9.51 -9.02 -8.57
N ASP A 84 10.39 -9.00 -9.58
CA ASP A 84 11.56 -9.89 -9.65
C ASP A 84 12.68 -9.47 -8.69
N SER A 85 12.73 -8.19 -8.32
CA SER A 85 13.78 -7.60 -7.47
C SER A 85 13.21 -6.53 -6.56
N ALA A 86 13.39 -6.71 -5.24
CA ALA A 86 12.88 -5.77 -4.25
C ALA A 86 13.59 -4.40 -4.34
N ALA A 87 14.88 -4.41 -4.67
CA ALA A 87 15.66 -3.19 -4.84
C ALA A 87 15.27 -2.41 -6.09
N GLU A 88 14.85 -3.10 -7.15
CA GLU A 88 14.36 -2.50 -8.39
C GLU A 88 12.93 -1.96 -8.21
N LEU A 89 12.03 -2.76 -7.61
CA LEU A 89 10.67 -2.34 -7.27
C LEU A 89 10.66 -1.03 -6.49
N VAL A 90 11.49 -0.92 -5.45
CA VAL A 90 11.60 0.28 -4.63
C VAL A 90 12.06 1.50 -5.43
N GLN A 91 12.90 1.32 -6.45
CA GLN A 91 13.28 2.41 -7.35
C GLN A 91 12.14 2.79 -8.28
N LEU A 92 11.49 1.80 -8.90
CA LEU A 92 10.40 2.01 -9.85
C LEU A 92 9.20 2.70 -9.21
N VAL A 93 8.75 2.25 -8.04
CA VAL A 93 7.64 2.87 -7.31
C VAL A 93 7.87 4.37 -7.06
N CYS A 94 9.12 4.78 -6.85
CA CYS A 94 9.46 6.18 -6.62
C CYS A 94 9.65 7.00 -7.90
N ALA A 95 10.01 6.37 -9.02
CA ALA A 95 10.44 7.06 -10.24
C ALA A 95 9.41 7.01 -11.36
N GLU A 96 8.60 5.95 -11.41
CA GLU A 96 7.74 5.63 -12.54
C GLU A 96 6.28 5.46 -12.10
N PRO A 97 5.32 5.92 -12.90
CA PRO A 97 3.91 5.62 -12.66
C PRO A 97 3.66 4.10 -12.76
N PRO A 98 2.63 3.59 -12.07
CA PRO A 98 2.24 2.18 -12.17
C PRO A 98 1.78 1.85 -13.60
N ALA A 99 1.83 0.57 -13.95
CA ALA A 99 1.19 0.09 -15.18
C ALA A 99 -0.31 0.47 -15.22
N PHE A 100 -0.84 0.71 -16.41
CA PHE A 100 -2.23 1.14 -16.57
C PHE A 100 -3.22 0.08 -16.08
N ALA A 101 -4.34 0.55 -15.51
CA ALA A 101 -5.40 -0.28 -14.94
C ALA A 101 -6.47 -0.69 -15.99
N GLU A 102 -6.05 -1.07 -17.21
CA GLU A 102 -6.94 -1.20 -18.39
C GLU A 102 -8.07 -2.21 -18.16
N GLU A 103 -7.75 -3.36 -17.57
CA GLU A 103 -8.71 -4.44 -17.30
C GLU A 103 -9.55 -4.19 -16.04
N CYS A 104 -9.30 -3.11 -15.29
CA CYS A 104 -10.04 -2.84 -14.06
C CYS A 104 -11.48 -2.31 -14.28
N GLY A 105 -11.91 -2.10 -15.53
CA GLY A 105 -13.28 -1.72 -15.86
C GLY A 105 -13.79 -0.53 -15.02
N PRO A 106 -14.98 -0.61 -14.39
CA PRO A 106 -15.50 0.45 -13.52
C PRO A 106 -14.64 0.77 -12.28
N LEU A 107 -13.76 -0.16 -11.84
CA LEU A 107 -12.83 0.07 -10.72
C LEU A 107 -11.59 0.85 -11.13
N ARG A 108 -11.28 0.97 -12.43
CA ARG A 108 -10.07 1.62 -12.95
C ARG A 108 -9.81 3.00 -12.33
N PRO A 109 -10.76 3.95 -12.27
CA PRO A 109 -10.51 5.26 -11.69
C PRO A 109 -10.16 5.21 -10.19
N VAL A 110 -10.71 4.22 -9.46
CA VAL A 110 -10.41 4.02 -8.04
C VAL A 110 -8.98 3.50 -7.89
N VAL A 111 -8.62 2.47 -8.66
CA VAL A 111 -7.27 1.88 -8.64
C VAL A 111 -6.21 2.91 -9.01
N GLU A 112 -6.41 3.65 -10.10
CA GLU A 112 -5.48 4.71 -10.53
C GLU A 112 -5.35 5.84 -9.50
N SER A 113 -6.45 6.19 -8.80
CA SER A 113 -6.40 7.22 -7.75
C SER A 113 -5.67 6.75 -6.49
N LEU A 114 -5.82 5.47 -6.11
CA LEU A 114 -5.13 4.89 -4.96
C LEU A 114 -3.63 4.70 -5.21
N LEU A 115 -3.24 4.45 -6.47
CA LEU A 115 -1.85 4.26 -6.89
C LEU A 115 -1.17 5.57 -7.33
N ARG A 116 -1.69 6.74 -6.93
CA ARG A 116 -0.97 8.01 -7.11
C ARG A 116 0.28 8.04 -6.26
N GLN A 117 1.37 8.50 -6.86
CA GLN A 117 2.68 8.50 -6.20
C GLN A 117 2.70 9.46 -5.00
N ASP A 118 2.15 10.66 -5.16
CA ASP A 118 1.98 11.61 -4.04
C ASP A 118 0.85 11.12 -3.10
N PRO A 119 1.15 10.81 -1.83
CA PRO A 119 0.12 10.41 -0.87
C PRO A 119 -0.95 11.47 -0.62
N GLY A 120 -0.66 12.76 -0.85
CA GLY A 120 -1.62 13.85 -0.73
C GLY A 120 -2.64 13.94 -1.88
N GLU A 121 -2.37 13.25 -2.99
CA GLU A 121 -3.30 13.18 -4.13
C GLU A 121 -4.21 11.95 -4.08
N ARG A 122 -3.97 11.01 -3.17
CA ARG A 122 -4.83 9.85 -2.94
C ARG A 122 -6.13 10.30 -2.26
N PRO A 123 -7.28 9.64 -2.52
CA PRO A 123 -8.52 9.96 -1.83
C PRO A 123 -8.40 9.68 -0.33
N ASP A 124 -9.24 10.28 0.51
CA ASP A 124 -9.38 9.83 1.89
C ASP A 124 -10.27 8.57 1.99
N PHE A 125 -10.37 7.99 3.20
CA PHE A 125 -11.16 6.78 3.41
C PHE A 125 -12.66 6.98 3.19
N GLU A 126 -13.22 8.13 3.54
CA GLU A 126 -14.66 8.34 3.40
C GLU A 126 -15.02 8.56 1.93
N GLU A 127 -14.19 9.29 1.19
CA GLU A 127 -14.29 9.43 -0.26
C GLU A 127 -14.22 8.06 -0.94
N LEU A 128 -13.17 7.28 -0.65
CA LEU A 128 -13.00 5.92 -1.20
C LEU A 128 -14.21 5.04 -0.88
N ARG A 129 -14.67 5.05 0.37
CA ARG A 129 -15.83 4.26 0.81
C ARG A 129 -17.09 4.67 0.05
N GLY A 130 -17.29 5.96 -0.18
CA GLY A 130 -18.39 6.49 -0.99
C GLY A 130 -18.35 5.96 -2.43
N TRP A 131 -17.17 6.00 -3.07
CA TRP A 131 -16.96 5.50 -4.43
C TRP A 131 -17.23 4.00 -4.53
N LEU A 132 -16.63 3.20 -3.64
CA LEU A 132 -16.82 1.75 -3.61
C LEU A 132 -18.28 1.36 -3.36
N ARG A 133 -18.99 2.04 -2.44
CA ARG A 133 -20.43 1.82 -2.24
C ARG A 133 -21.26 2.16 -3.49
N SER A 134 -20.86 3.17 -4.24
CA SER A 134 -21.53 3.53 -5.49
C SER A 134 -21.34 2.45 -6.56
N LEU A 135 -20.12 1.93 -6.68
CA LEU A 135 -19.78 0.84 -7.59
C LEU A 135 -20.54 -0.44 -7.23
N VAL A 136 -20.55 -0.84 -5.96
CA VAL A 136 -21.28 -2.04 -5.49
C VAL A 136 -22.77 -1.94 -5.79
N ARG A 137 -23.41 -0.78 -5.60
CA ARG A 137 -24.84 -0.60 -5.93
C ARG A 137 -25.14 -0.68 -7.43
N SER A 138 -24.15 -0.37 -8.26
CA SER A 138 -24.28 -0.36 -9.72
C SER A 138 -23.76 -1.65 -10.36
N ALA A 139 -23.15 -2.54 -9.56
CA ALA A 139 -22.59 -3.77 -10.06
C ALA A 139 -23.71 -4.72 -10.51
N PRO A 140 -23.56 -5.41 -11.65
CA PRO A 140 -24.50 -6.46 -12.01
C PRO A 140 -24.49 -7.53 -10.91
N GLU A 141 -25.66 -8.09 -10.62
CA GLU A 141 -25.74 -9.28 -9.76
C GLU A 141 -24.80 -10.34 -10.33
N PRO A 142 -23.91 -10.93 -9.52
CA PRO A 142 -23.05 -12.00 -10.00
C PRO A 142 -23.96 -13.11 -10.51
N GLU A 143 -23.71 -13.58 -11.75
CA GLU A 143 -24.40 -14.76 -12.27
C GLU A 143 -24.06 -15.95 -11.38
N ALA A 144 -24.96 -16.24 -10.43
CA ALA A 144 -24.80 -17.35 -9.50
C ALA A 144 -24.75 -18.66 -10.31
N GLY A 145 -23.54 -19.17 -10.54
CA GLY A 145 -23.32 -20.44 -11.25
C GLY A 145 -22.09 -20.49 -12.14
N VAL A 146 -21.52 -19.34 -12.56
CA VAL A 146 -20.32 -19.32 -13.42
C VAL A 146 -19.09 -18.93 -12.60
N GLY A 147 -18.13 -19.84 -12.46
CA GLY A 147 -16.86 -19.54 -11.79
C GLY A 147 -16.92 -19.50 -10.26
N VAL A 148 -17.81 -20.29 -9.63
CA VAL A 148 -17.75 -20.49 -8.17
C VAL A 148 -16.43 -21.17 -7.84
N VAL A 149 -15.50 -20.42 -7.25
CA VAL A 149 -14.30 -21.01 -6.64
C VAL A 149 -14.77 -21.74 -5.38
N PRO A 150 -14.67 -23.07 -5.31
CA PRO A 150 -14.95 -23.77 -4.07
C PRO A 150 -13.97 -23.24 -3.03
N LEU A 151 -14.49 -22.77 -1.89
CA LEU A 151 -13.62 -22.51 -0.75
C LEU A 151 -12.89 -23.81 -0.40
N PRO A 152 -11.57 -23.77 -0.15
CA PRO A 152 -10.88 -24.95 0.34
C PRO A 152 -11.57 -25.43 1.62
N SER A 153 -11.80 -26.74 1.72
CA SER A 153 -12.23 -27.34 2.98
C SER A 153 -11.16 -27.07 4.03
N PHE A 154 -11.51 -26.39 5.12
CA PHE A 154 -10.61 -26.12 6.24
C PHE A 154 -10.39 -27.36 7.15
N ASP A 155 -10.48 -28.56 6.57
CA ASP A 155 -10.22 -29.81 7.28
C ASP A 155 -8.83 -30.31 6.85
N GLU A 156 -7.79 -29.99 7.64
CA GLU A 156 -6.62 -30.84 7.98
C GLU A 156 -5.70 -30.16 9.01
#